data_AF-A0AAD9DCB4-F1
#
_entry.id   AF-A0AAD9DCB4-F1
#
_cell.length_a   1.000
_cell.length_b   1.000
_cell.length_c   1.000
_cell.angle_alpha   90.00
_cell.angle_beta   90.00
_cell.angle_gamma   90.00
#
_symmetry.space_group_name_H-M   'P 1'
#
loop_
_entity.id
_entity.type
_entity.pdbx_description
1 polymer ?
#
loop_
_entity_poly.entity_id
_entity_poly.type
_entity_poly.pdbx_seq_one_letter_code
_entity_poly.pdbx_strand_id
1 'polypeptide(L)'
;MDIEWAKDGITGDLFIVQARPETVRSAQKANLLKQTQVTEHNPPIIEGSAIGSDAAFGRVRVIRDVSEVSTIKPGEILVTDMTDPDWVPGLRIAAGVITNRGGRTCHAAIVSRELGVPCIVGTKDATEKLQTGDTHTIDCSNGSTGLVYPGEATIERTSVDINNVPKTKTEIKLILGDPDAALSMSGLPVDGVGLVRQEFVVANANHIGIHPMAVLQPENVSQEDREIINERSKNDKSPKDFFVRKLSEGVGSIAAAFYPRPVLVRLGDFKSNEYRQL
;
A
#
# COMPACT_ATOMS: atom_id res chain seq x y z
N MET A 1 -1.01 -11.36 16.72
CA MET A 1 -1.48 -12.74 16.47
C MET A 1 -1.80 -12.81 14.99
N ASP A 2 -1.30 -13.82 14.30
CA ASP A 2 -1.75 -14.24 12.97
C ASP A 2 -2.84 -15.31 13.17
N ILE A 3 -4.02 -15.08 12.59
CA ILE A 3 -5.23 -15.86 12.86
C ILE A 3 -5.89 -16.23 11.53
N GLU A 4 -6.10 -17.52 11.34
CA GLU A 4 -6.90 -18.06 10.25
C GLU A 4 -8.30 -18.40 10.78
N TRP A 5 -9.33 -18.01 10.04
CA TRP A 5 -10.72 -18.22 10.40
C TRP A 5 -11.56 -18.66 9.19
N ALA A 6 -12.64 -19.38 9.47
CA ALA A 6 -13.57 -19.89 8.46
C ALA A 6 -15.01 -19.58 8.86
N LYS A 7 -15.87 -19.34 7.88
CA LYS A 7 -17.33 -19.29 8.06
C LYS A 7 -17.94 -20.51 7.39
N ASP A 8 -18.62 -21.35 8.16
CA ASP A 8 -19.33 -22.49 7.58
C ASP A 8 -20.53 -21.99 6.74
N GLY A 9 -20.62 -22.45 5.49
CA GLY A 9 -21.66 -22.07 4.55
C GLY A 9 -23.03 -22.67 4.86
N ILE A 10 -23.09 -23.74 5.66
CA ILE A 10 -24.35 -24.41 6.03
C ILE A 10 -24.90 -23.80 7.31
N THR A 11 -24.10 -23.76 8.38
CA THR A 11 -24.55 -23.26 9.70
C THR A 11 -24.46 -21.74 9.81
N GLY A 12 -23.55 -21.11 9.07
CA GLY A 12 -23.22 -19.68 9.20
C GLY A 12 -22.26 -19.36 10.34
N ASP A 13 -21.83 -20.36 11.10
CA ASP A 13 -20.96 -20.21 12.26
C ASP A 13 -19.52 -19.82 11.86
N LEU A 14 -18.86 -19.06 12.73
CA LEU A 14 -17.46 -18.64 12.57
C LEU A 14 -16.55 -19.53 13.42
N PHE A 15 -15.50 -20.05 12.81
CA PHE A 15 -14.50 -20.92 13.44
C PHE A 15 -13.11 -20.29 13.33
N ILE A 16 -12.30 -20.42 14.38
CA ILE A 16 -10.86 -20.17 14.30
C ILE A 16 -10.19 -21.51 13.96
N VAL A 17 -9.45 -21.55 12.86
CA VAL A 17 -8.79 -22.78 12.39
C VAL A 17 -7.31 -22.81 12.78
N GLN A 18 -6.68 -21.65 12.93
CA GLN A 18 -5.31 -21.53 13.40
C GLN A 18 -5.08 -20.19 14.11
N ALA A 19 -4.24 -20.18 15.13
CA ALA A 19 -3.76 -18.95 15.77
C ALA A 19 -2.29 -19.11 16.15
N ARG A 20 -1.45 -18.15 15.76
CA ARG A 20 -0.02 -18.13 16.07
C ARG A 20 0.50 -16.72 16.38
N PRO A 21 1.65 -16.58 17.07
CA PRO A 21 2.24 -15.28 17.34
C PRO A 21 2.57 -14.45 16.09
N GLU A 22 2.44 -13.13 16.22
CA GLU A 22 3.00 -12.09 15.33
C GLU A 22 4.54 -12.19 15.22
N THR A 23 5.20 -12.54 14.11
CA THR A 23 6.68 -12.67 14.09
C THR A 23 7.44 -11.55 13.37
N VAL A 24 6.78 -10.72 12.56
CA VAL A 24 7.48 -9.74 11.70
C VAL A 24 7.72 -8.42 12.44
N ARG A 25 6.71 -7.88 13.13
CA ARG A 25 6.86 -6.62 13.86
C ARG A 25 7.60 -6.76 15.19
N SER A 26 7.63 -7.95 15.80
CA SER A 26 8.32 -8.18 17.08
C SER A 26 9.85 -8.08 16.97
N ALA A 27 10.42 -8.24 15.78
CA ALA A 27 11.87 -8.19 15.54
C ALA A 27 12.39 -6.80 15.15
N GLN A 28 11.52 -5.84 14.80
CA GLN A 28 11.96 -4.49 14.48
C GLN A 28 12.35 -3.75 15.76
N LYS A 29 13.59 -3.23 15.81
CA LYS A 29 14.01 -2.29 16.86
C LYS A 29 13.08 -1.07 16.77
N ALA A 30 12.11 -0.97 17.69
CA ALA A 30 11.01 -0.02 17.68
C ALA A 30 11.39 1.47 17.62
N ASN A 31 12.70 1.79 17.71
CA ASN A 31 13.20 3.14 17.88
C ASN A 31 13.91 3.71 16.65
N LEU A 32 14.07 2.94 15.57
CA LEU A 32 14.72 3.44 14.34
C LEU A 32 13.66 3.71 13.27
N LEU A 33 13.44 4.99 12.99
CA LEU A 33 12.70 5.38 11.79
C LEU A 33 13.62 5.19 10.60
N LYS A 34 13.22 4.36 9.64
CA LYS A 34 13.89 4.21 8.35
C LYS A 34 13.05 4.89 7.28
N GLN A 35 13.68 5.73 6.49
CA GLN A 35 13.07 6.34 5.33
C GLN A 35 13.94 6.02 4.12
N THR A 36 13.30 5.49 3.09
CA THR A 36 13.90 5.32 1.78
C THR A 36 13.27 6.34 0.84
N GLN A 37 14.07 6.98 0.02
CA GLN A 37 13.62 7.86 -1.04
C GLN A 37 14.32 7.47 -2.34
N VAL A 38 13.54 7.36 -3.41
CA VAL A 38 14.07 7.12 -4.76
C VAL A 38 14.03 8.43 -5.52
N THR A 39 15.17 8.85 -6.04
CA THR A 39 15.36 10.08 -6.83
C THR A 39 16.04 9.73 -8.15
N GLU A 40 16.07 10.69 -9.09
CA GLU A 40 16.76 10.53 -10.38
C GLU A 40 16.32 9.27 -11.16
N HIS A 41 15.01 9.02 -11.20
CA HIS A 41 14.44 7.87 -11.89
C HIS A 41 13.74 8.26 -13.19
N ASN A 42 13.64 7.31 -14.11
CA ASN A 42 12.78 7.41 -15.29
C ASN A 42 11.29 7.30 -14.91
N PRO A 43 10.35 7.62 -15.81
CA PRO A 43 8.93 7.34 -15.58
C PRO A 43 8.67 5.85 -15.28
N PRO A 44 7.76 5.52 -14.35
CA PRO A 44 7.46 4.13 -14.02
C PRO A 44 6.80 3.41 -15.21
N ILE A 45 7.16 2.14 -15.41
CA ILE A 45 6.62 1.29 -16.48
C ILE A 45 5.65 0.21 -15.96
N ILE A 46 5.74 -0.09 -14.66
CA ILE A 46 4.90 -1.07 -13.97
C ILE A 46 4.50 -0.50 -12.62
N GLU A 47 3.27 -0.78 -12.23
CA GLU A 47 2.72 -0.50 -10.92
C GLU A 47 2.12 -1.78 -10.30
N GLY A 48 2.08 -1.84 -8.97
CA GLY A 48 1.43 -2.91 -8.23
C GLY A 48 1.31 -2.57 -6.75
N SER A 49 0.97 -3.55 -5.92
CA SER A 49 0.91 -3.35 -4.47
C SER A 49 2.30 -3.46 -3.85
N ALA A 50 2.75 -2.40 -3.19
CA ALA A 50 4.01 -2.36 -2.44
C ALA A 50 3.93 -3.21 -1.16
N ILE A 51 4.97 -4.01 -0.95
CA ILE A 51 5.22 -4.77 0.26
C ILE A 51 6.54 -4.27 0.87
N GLY A 52 6.45 -3.74 2.09
CA GLY A 52 7.56 -3.03 2.72
C GLY A 52 7.57 -1.55 2.36
N SER A 53 8.68 -0.88 2.65
CA SER A 53 8.85 0.57 2.43
C SER A 53 10.25 0.93 1.93
N ASP A 54 10.98 -0.04 1.38
CA ASP A 54 12.34 0.13 0.87
C ASP A 54 12.34 0.10 -0.66
N ALA A 55 13.50 0.34 -1.26
CA ALA A 55 13.71 0.27 -2.69
C ALA A 55 14.98 -0.52 -2.98
N ALA A 56 15.10 -1.06 -4.20
CA ALA A 56 16.31 -1.71 -4.67
C ALA A 56 16.39 -1.63 -6.19
N PHE A 57 17.61 -1.62 -6.73
CA PHE A 57 17.82 -1.82 -8.15
C PHE A 57 18.64 -3.09 -8.38
N GLY A 58 18.51 -3.66 -9.57
CA GLY A 58 19.23 -4.86 -9.94
C GLY A 58 18.93 -5.29 -11.36
N ARG A 59 19.71 -6.25 -11.86
CA ARG A 59 19.37 -6.92 -13.12
C ARG A 59 18.14 -7.78 -12.91
N VAL A 60 17.18 -7.67 -13.81
CA VAL A 60 15.98 -8.49 -13.82
C VAL A 60 16.33 -9.93 -14.19
N ARG A 61 15.72 -10.86 -13.48
CA ARG A 61 15.66 -12.28 -13.81
C ARG A 61 14.20 -12.70 -13.86
N VAL A 62 13.66 -12.80 -15.06
CA VAL A 62 12.31 -13.35 -15.27
C VAL A 62 12.39 -14.86 -15.21
N ILE A 63 11.65 -15.46 -14.28
CA ILE A 63 11.57 -16.91 -14.07
C ILE A 63 10.12 -17.32 -14.13
N ARG A 64 9.78 -18.20 -15.07
CA ARG A 64 8.39 -18.66 -15.29
C ARG A 64 8.11 -19.99 -14.59
N ASP A 65 9.15 -20.78 -14.34
CA ASP A 65 9.06 -22.09 -13.71
C ASP A 65 10.06 -22.19 -12.54
N VAL A 66 9.62 -22.78 -11.44
CA VAL A 66 10.44 -22.89 -10.21
C VAL A 66 11.71 -23.72 -10.41
N SER A 67 11.76 -24.63 -11.39
CA SER A 67 12.98 -25.39 -11.72
C SER A 67 14.15 -24.49 -12.13
N GLU A 68 13.85 -23.29 -12.64
CA GLU A 68 14.83 -22.29 -13.03
C GLU A 68 15.20 -21.34 -11.88
N VAL A 69 14.62 -21.47 -10.68
CA VAL A 69 14.90 -20.58 -9.55
C VAL A 69 16.38 -20.55 -9.18
N SER A 70 17.09 -21.67 -9.40
CA SER A 70 18.53 -21.79 -9.19
C SER A 70 19.38 -20.89 -10.11
N THR A 71 18.80 -20.34 -11.17
CA THR A 71 19.48 -19.45 -12.12
C THR A 71 19.58 -18.02 -11.63
N ILE A 72 18.78 -17.62 -10.63
CA ILE A 72 18.84 -16.28 -10.07
C ILE A 72 20.17 -16.06 -9.35
N LYS A 73 20.76 -14.88 -9.56
CA LYS A 73 22.01 -14.50 -8.92
C LYS A 73 21.75 -13.55 -7.74
N PRO A 74 22.63 -13.55 -6.72
CA PRO A 74 22.54 -12.58 -5.64
C PRO A 74 22.50 -11.14 -6.16
N GLY A 75 21.55 -10.35 -5.64
CA GLY A 75 21.35 -8.96 -6.05
C GLY A 75 20.52 -8.76 -7.33
N GLU A 76 20.03 -9.82 -7.97
CA GLU A 76 19.07 -9.71 -9.09
C GLU A 76 17.65 -9.42 -8.58
N ILE A 77 16.83 -8.83 -9.45
CA ILE A 77 15.39 -8.67 -9.23
C ILE A 77 14.69 -9.90 -9.76
N LEU A 78 14.01 -10.64 -8.87
CA LEU A 78 13.20 -11.79 -9.26
C LEU A 78 11.86 -11.31 -9.84
N VAL A 79 11.51 -11.76 -11.05
CA VAL A 79 10.21 -11.49 -11.68
C VAL A 79 9.53 -12.80 -12.04
N THR A 80 8.30 -13.03 -11.57
CA THR A 80 7.55 -14.27 -11.86
C THR A 80 6.04 -14.06 -11.82
N ASP A 81 5.23 -15.07 -12.18
CA ASP A 81 3.77 -14.96 -12.12
C ASP A 81 3.26 -15.06 -10.66
N MET A 82 3.76 -16.05 -9.91
CA MET A 82 3.42 -16.31 -8.51
C MET A 82 4.57 -17.09 -7.85
N THR A 83 4.64 -17.07 -6.52
CA THR A 83 5.60 -17.87 -5.76
C THR A 83 4.90 -18.82 -4.79
N ASP A 84 5.60 -19.89 -4.44
CA ASP A 84 5.26 -20.89 -3.43
C ASP A 84 6.53 -21.20 -2.60
N PRO A 85 6.48 -22.10 -1.59
CA PRO A 85 7.64 -22.36 -0.72
C PRO A 85 8.94 -22.76 -1.42
N ASP A 86 8.86 -23.35 -2.62
CA ASP A 86 10.06 -23.78 -3.36
C ASP A 86 10.86 -22.58 -3.92
N TRP A 87 10.28 -21.39 -3.94
CA TRP A 87 10.93 -20.15 -4.37
C TRP A 87 11.77 -19.48 -3.28
N VAL A 88 11.65 -19.90 -2.01
CA VAL A 88 12.35 -19.30 -0.86
C VAL A 88 13.86 -19.16 -1.07
N PRO A 89 14.59 -20.13 -1.68
CA PRO A 89 16.01 -19.97 -1.97
C PRO A 89 16.32 -18.76 -2.85
N GLY A 90 15.51 -18.53 -3.90
CA GLY A 90 15.65 -17.37 -4.79
C GLY A 90 15.26 -16.06 -4.10
N LEU A 91 14.16 -16.07 -3.34
CA LEU A 91 13.69 -14.90 -2.57
C LEU A 91 14.74 -14.38 -1.58
N ARG A 92 15.53 -15.28 -0.97
CA ARG A 92 16.58 -14.91 -0.01
C ARG A 92 17.76 -14.15 -0.60
N ILE A 93 18.05 -14.36 -1.88
CA ILE A 93 19.23 -13.75 -2.54
C ILE A 93 18.85 -12.61 -3.50
N ALA A 94 17.57 -12.45 -3.80
CA ALA A 94 17.08 -11.38 -4.64
C ALA A 94 17.22 -10.00 -3.95
N ALA A 95 17.56 -8.98 -4.74
CA ALA A 95 17.51 -7.59 -4.29
C ALA A 95 16.07 -7.06 -4.18
N GLY A 96 15.16 -7.63 -4.97
CA GLY A 96 13.74 -7.29 -4.98
C GLY A 96 12.91 -8.32 -5.72
N VAL A 97 11.59 -8.30 -5.49
CA VAL A 97 10.67 -9.33 -6.02
C VAL A 97 9.46 -8.67 -6.67
N ILE A 98 9.12 -9.10 -7.89
CA ILE A 98 7.95 -8.64 -8.61
C ILE A 98 7.10 -9.85 -9.01
N THR A 99 5.80 -9.84 -8.68
CA THR A 99 4.87 -10.87 -9.15
C THR A 99 3.66 -10.30 -9.90
N ASN A 100 3.27 -10.97 -10.99
CA ASN A 100 2.06 -10.61 -11.73
C ASN A 100 0.80 -10.74 -10.86
N ARG A 101 0.73 -11.81 -10.05
CA ARG A 101 -0.44 -12.13 -9.24
C ARG A 101 -0.13 -12.06 -7.75
N GLY A 102 -1.21 -11.99 -6.96
CA GLY A 102 -1.16 -11.97 -5.51
C GLY A 102 -1.55 -10.62 -4.92
N GLY A 103 -1.95 -10.64 -3.64
CA GLY A 103 -2.23 -9.46 -2.84
C GLY A 103 -1.31 -9.38 -1.63
N ARG A 104 -1.60 -8.47 -0.69
CA ARG A 104 -0.74 -8.18 0.47
C ARG A 104 -0.52 -9.36 1.44
N THR A 105 -1.30 -10.42 1.27
CA THR A 105 -1.29 -11.68 2.05
C THR A 105 -0.83 -12.89 1.25
N CYS A 106 -0.40 -12.73 -0.01
CA CYS A 106 0.12 -13.85 -0.79
C CYS A 106 1.49 -14.32 -0.28
N HIS A 107 1.93 -15.48 -0.76
CA HIS A 107 3.21 -16.07 -0.38
C HIS A 107 4.40 -15.10 -0.57
N ALA A 108 4.54 -14.50 -1.76
CA ALA A 108 5.59 -13.51 -2.04
C ALA A 108 5.56 -12.35 -1.03
N ALA A 109 4.37 -11.80 -0.76
CA ALA A 109 4.21 -10.68 0.15
C ALA A 109 4.57 -11.01 1.60
N ILE A 110 4.28 -12.22 2.07
CA ILE A 110 4.61 -12.65 3.43
C ILE A 110 6.12 -12.85 3.55
N VAL A 111 6.71 -13.66 2.66
CA VAL A 111 8.13 -14.03 2.72
C VAL A 111 9.03 -12.82 2.48
N SER A 112 8.74 -11.97 1.50
CA SER A 112 9.54 -10.76 1.25
C SER A 112 9.51 -9.80 2.44
N ARG A 113 8.39 -9.70 3.16
CA ARG A 113 8.27 -8.87 4.36
C ARG A 113 9.13 -9.41 5.51
N GLU A 114 9.18 -10.73 5.68
CA GLU A 114 10.04 -11.39 6.67
C GLU A 114 11.53 -11.22 6.34
N LEU A 115 11.88 -11.28 5.06
CA LEU A 115 13.26 -11.12 4.58
C LEU A 115 13.71 -9.65 4.50
N GLY A 116 12.78 -8.70 4.60
CA GLY A 116 13.07 -7.27 4.44
C GLY A 116 13.43 -6.88 3.00
N VAL A 117 12.97 -7.65 2.02
CA VAL A 117 13.23 -7.43 0.59
C VAL A 117 12.06 -6.64 -0.01
N PRO A 118 12.30 -5.54 -0.75
CA PRO A 118 11.23 -4.79 -1.41
C PRO A 118 10.50 -5.69 -2.41
N CYS A 119 9.16 -5.70 -2.34
CA CYS A 119 8.36 -6.57 -3.17
C CYS A 119 7.12 -5.85 -3.71
N ILE A 120 6.84 -6.06 -5.00
CA ILE A 120 5.63 -5.57 -5.66
C ILE A 120 4.84 -6.77 -6.14
N VAL A 121 3.58 -6.86 -5.72
CA VAL A 121 2.68 -7.96 -6.10
C VAL A 121 1.47 -7.43 -6.87
N GLY A 122 0.89 -8.27 -7.71
CA GLY A 122 -0.33 -7.91 -8.44
C GLY A 122 -0.09 -6.93 -9.59
N THR A 123 1.10 -6.97 -10.22
CA THR A 123 1.45 -6.10 -11.36
C THR A 123 0.73 -6.46 -12.65
N LYS A 124 0.11 -7.65 -12.71
CA LYS A 124 -0.62 -8.23 -13.85
C LYS A 124 0.26 -8.63 -15.04
N ASP A 125 1.23 -7.81 -15.45
CA ASP A 125 1.95 -7.97 -16.72
C ASP A 125 3.48 -7.72 -16.63
N ALA A 126 4.08 -7.87 -15.45
CA ALA A 126 5.51 -7.68 -15.26
C ALA A 126 6.38 -8.71 -16.00
N THR A 127 5.96 -9.97 -16.08
CA THR A 127 6.73 -11.02 -16.79
C THR A 127 6.77 -10.82 -18.31
N GLU A 128 5.90 -9.96 -18.82
CA GLU A 128 5.76 -9.60 -20.23
C GLU A 128 6.48 -8.29 -20.54
N LYS A 129 6.43 -7.32 -19.61
CA LYS A 129 7.06 -6.00 -19.77
C LYS A 129 8.56 -5.98 -19.44
N LEU A 130 9.01 -6.83 -18.52
CA LEU A 130 10.42 -6.89 -18.12
C LEU A 130 11.16 -8.00 -18.86
N GLN A 131 12.43 -7.76 -19.18
CA GLN A 131 13.29 -8.74 -19.82
C GLN A 131 14.47 -9.11 -18.93
N THR A 132 14.84 -10.40 -18.94
CA THR A 132 15.99 -10.90 -18.20
C THR A 132 17.27 -10.23 -18.68
N GLY A 133 18.04 -9.68 -17.74
CA GLY A 133 19.31 -9.00 -17.98
C GLY A 133 19.25 -7.48 -17.87
N ASP A 134 18.06 -6.89 -18.03
CA ASP A 134 17.86 -5.44 -17.94
C ASP A 134 17.94 -4.95 -16.50
N THR A 135 18.55 -3.79 -16.29
CA THR A 135 18.57 -3.15 -14.96
C THR A 135 17.29 -2.35 -14.75
N HIS A 136 16.63 -2.59 -13.62
CA HIS A 136 15.46 -1.85 -13.19
C HIS A 136 15.57 -1.47 -11.72
N THR A 137 14.80 -0.46 -11.30
CA THR A 137 14.64 -0.06 -9.90
C THR A 137 13.22 -0.36 -9.45
N ILE A 138 13.10 -1.01 -8.30
CA ILE A 138 11.85 -1.27 -7.57
C ILE A 138 11.77 -0.27 -6.43
N ASP A 139 10.64 0.42 -6.34
CA ASP A 139 10.35 1.39 -5.30
C ASP A 139 9.06 1.01 -4.57
N CYS A 140 9.19 0.59 -3.31
CA CYS A 140 8.07 0.37 -2.40
C CYS A 140 7.95 1.47 -1.35
N SER A 141 8.72 2.56 -1.45
CA SER A 141 8.73 3.64 -0.46
C SER A 141 7.52 4.57 -0.56
N ASN A 142 6.78 4.52 -1.68
CA ASN A 142 5.63 5.38 -1.96
C ASN A 142 4.29 4.83 -1.44
N GLY A 143 4.20 4.54 -0.14
CA GLY A 143 2.96 4.12 0.51
C GLY A 143 2.53 2.69 0.13
N SER A 144 1.29 2.52 -0.35
CA SER A 144 0.74 1.21 -0.74
C SER A 144 1.03 0.81 -2.18
N THR A 145 1.53 1.73 -2.99
CA THR A 145 1.78 1.54 -4.42
C THR A 145 3.26 1.30 -4.65
N GLY A 146 3.58 0.18 -5.28
CA GLY A 146 4.93 -0.16 -5.72
C GLY A 146 5.12 0.25 -7.17
N LEU A 147 6.27 0.84 -7.47
CA LEU A 147 6.62 1.32 -8.80
C LEU A 147 7.90 0.66 -9.31
N VAL A 148 7.96 0.41 -10.61
CA VAL A 148 9.18 -0.09 -11.28
C VAL A 148 9.63 0.93 -12.32
N TYR A 149 10.88 1.38 -12.18
CA TYR A 149 11.52 2.34 -13.08
C TYR A 149 12.54 1.63 -13.97
N PRO A 150 12.64 1.99 -15.27
CA PRO A 150 13.74 1.57 -16.12
C PRO A 150 15.07 2.12 -15.61
N GLY A 151 16.10 1.27 -15.57
CA GLY A 151 17.46 1.65 -15.18
C GLY A 151 17.69 1.68 -13.66
N GLU A 152 18.90 2.11 -13.31
CA GLU A 152 19.32 2.37 -11.94
C GLU A 152 18.90 3.79 -11.55
N ALA A 153 18.23 3.93 -10.42
CA ALA A 153 17.89 5.21 -9.81
C ALA A 153 18.66 5.41 -8.51
N THR A 154 18.75 6.66 -8.07
CA THR A 154 19.41 7.02 -6.82
C THR A 154 18.50 6.64 -5.64
N ILE A 155 18.99 5.79 -4.73
CA ILE A 155 18.25 5.34 -3.54
C ILE A 155 18.92 5.87 -2.28
N GLU A 156 18.30 6.88 -1.67
CA GLU A 156 18.74 7.45 -0.41
C GLU A 156 18.05 6.77 0.76
N ARG A 157 18.83 6.25 1.71
CA ARG A 157 18.31 5.63 2.93
C ARG A 157 18.76 6.43 4.14
N THR A 158 17.78 7.00 4.84
CA THR A 158 18.01 7.73 6.09
C THR A 158 17.49 6.90 7.25
N SER A 159 18.26 6.87 8.35
CA SER A 159 17.80 6.28 9.60
C SER A 159 17.95 7.28 10.74
N VAL A 160 16.86 7.47 11.48
CA VAL A 160 16.80 8.38 12.62
C VAL A 160 16.41 7.58 13.86
N ASP A 161 17.21 7.69 14.92
CA ASP A 161 16.83 7.17 16.24
C ASP A 161 15.81 8.11 16.88
N ILE A 162 14.59 7.62 17.00
CA ILE A 162 13.43 8.33 17.52
C ILE A 162 13.63 8.72 19.00
N ASN A 163 14.44 7.97 19.76
CA ASN A 163 14.71 8.30 21.16
C ASN A 163 15.54 9.58 21.33
N ASN A 164 16.30 9.95 20.30
CA ASN A 164 17.18 11.12 20.34
C ASN A 164 16.48 12.39 19.85
N VAL A 165 15.19 12.31 19.50
CA VAL A 165 14.41 13.49 19.11
C VAL A 165 14.15 14.34 20.35
N PRO A 166 14.61 15.61 20.37
CA PRO A 166 14.46 16.46 21.54
C PRO A 166 12.99 16.81 21.76
N LYS A 167 12.57 16.90 23.03
CA LYS A 167 11.26 17.45 23.37
C LYS A 167 11.21 18.93 23.03
N THR A 168 10.23 19.32 22.24
CA THR A 168 9.97 20.71 21.86
C THR A 168 8.98 21.37 22.83
N LYS A 169 9.01 22.70 22.91
CA LYS A 169 7.97 23.48 23.61
C LYS A 169 6.69 23.62 22.78
N THR A 170 6.83 23.53 21.46
CA THR A 170 5.74 23.60 20.49
C THR A 170 5.32 22.19 20.11
N GLU A 171 4.01 21.94 20.06
CA GLU A 171 3.47 20.68 19.57
C GLU A 171 3.82 20.48 18.09
N ILE A 172 4.38 19.31 17.77
CA ILE A 172 4.67 18.90 16.40
C ILE A 172 3.53 18.00 15.93
N LYS A 173 2.75 18.48 14.97
CA LYS A 173 1.62 17.75 14.41
C LYS A 173 1.79 17.51 12.92
N LEU A 174 1.23 16.42 12.43
CA LEU A 174 1.26 16.09 11.00
C LEU A 174 0.15 16.79 10.23
N ILE A 175 0.42 17.01 8.94
CA ILE A 175 -0.60 17.26 7.93
C ILE A 175 -0.78 15.94 7.18
N LEU A 176 -2.00 15.41 7.18
CA LEU A 176 -2.31 14.13 6.55
C LEU A 176 -3.56 14.26 5.68
N GLY A 177 -3.65 13.48 4.61
CA GLY A 177 -4.84 13.41 3.76
C GLY A 177 -5.17 11.97 3.38
N ASP A 178 -4.14 11.16 3.20
CA ASP A 178 -4.26 9.77 2.81
C ASP A 178 -4.49 8.86 4.04
N PRO A 179 -5.63 8.15 4.13
CA PRO A 179 -5.88 7.18 5.18
C PRO A 179 -4.90 5.99 5.17
N ASP A 180 -4.41 5.59 4.00
CA ASP A 180 -3.54 4.41 3.85
C ASP A 180 -2.16 4.62 4.50
N ALA A 181 -1.72 5.88 4.60
CA ALA A 181 -0.48 6.28 5.24
C ALA A 181 -0.60 6.47 6.77
N ALA A 182 -1.82 6.50 7.33
CA ALA A 182 -2.02 6.91 8.72
C ALA A 182 -1.35 5.98 9.74
N LEU A 183 -1.47 4.67 9.54
CA LEU A 183 -0.95 3.67 10.48
C LEU A 183 0.58 3.59 10.49
N SER A 184 1.25 3.87 9.36
CA SER A 184 2.71 3.89 9.32
C SER A 184 3.25 5.16 9.99
N MET A 185 2.60 6.30 9.75
CA MET A 185 3.00 7.58 10.32
C MET A 185 2.65 7.72 11.81
N SER A 186 1.71 6.94 12.33
CA SER A 186 1.35 7.00 13.75
C SER A 186 2.49 6.58 14.69
N GLY A 187 3.48 5.83 14.21
CA GLY A 187 4.67 5.47 14.97
C GLY A 187 5.63 6.64 15.23
N LEU A 188 5.43 7.80 14.58
CA LEU A 188 6.29 8.96 14.74
C LEU A 188 6.09 9.65 16.11
N PRO A 189 7.15 10.28 16.68
CA PRO A 189 7.10 11.04 17.93
C PRO A 189 6.43 12.40 17.72
N VAL A 190 5.16 12.39 17.32
CA VAL A 190 4.34 13.58 17.03
C VAL A 190 3.15 13.66 17.99
N ASP A 191 2.69 14.88 18.24
CA ASP A 191 1.61 15.23 19.17
C ASP A 191 0.21 15.06 18.57
N GLY A 192 0.10 14.52 17.34
CA GLY A 192 -1.15 14.22 16.66
C GLY A 192 -1.16 14.71 15.21
N VAL A 193 -2.36 14.93 14.68
CA VAL A 193 -2.59 15.44 13.33
C VAL A 193 -3.24 16.82 13.42
N GLY A 194 -2.53 17.83 12.93
CA GLY A 194 -2.94 19.24 13.01
C GLY A 194 -3.87 19.63 11.87
N LEU A 195 -3.88 18.84 10.80
CA LEU A 195 -4.76 19.02 9.66
C LEU A 195 -4.96 17.71 8.93
N VAL A 196 -6.21 17.21 8.92
CA VAL A 196 -6.68 16.21 7.96
C VAL A 196 -7.37 16.93 6.81
N ARG A 197 -6.89 16.69 5.59
CA ARG A 197 -7.50 17.20 4.36
C ARG A 197 -8.47 16.17 3.80
N GLN A 198 -9.77 16.34 4.07
CA GLN A 198 -10.77 15.35 3.66
C GLN A 198 -10.90 15.19 2.13
N GLU A 199 -10.43 16.17 1.37
CA GLU A 199 -10.44 16.13 -0.10
C GLU A 199 -9.74 14.87 -0.64
N PHE A 200 -8.69 14.38 0.02
CA PHE A 200 -7.99 13.17 -0.39
C PHE A 200 -8.84 11.92 -0.23
N VAL A 201 -9.70 11.85 0.79
CA VAL A 201 -10.65 10.74 0.96
C VAL A 201 -11.71 10.80 -0.14
N VAL A 202 -12.14 12.00 -0.53
CA VAL A 202 -13.16 12.20 -1.56
C VAL A 202 -12.63 11.99 -2.97
N ALA A 203 -11.45 12.49 -3.30
CA ALA A 203 -10.87 12.40 -4.64
C ALA A 203 -10.22 11.05 -4.93
N ASN A 204 -9.76 10.32 -3.92
CA ASN A 204 -9.12 9.03 -4.14
C ASN A 204 -10.15 7.99 -4.59
N ALA A 205 -9.94 7.43 -5.79
CA ALA A 205 -10.80 6.39 -6.37
C ALA A 205 -10.85 5.10 -5.54
N ASN A 206 -9.82 4.80 -4.76
CA ASN A 206 -9.85 3.66 -3.82
C ASN A 206 -10.78 3.89 -2.64
N HIS A 207 -11.15 5.15 -2.38
CA HIS A 207 -12.07 5.56 -1.33
C HIS A 207 -13.43 5.94 -1.90
N ILE A 208 -13.58 7.17 -2.43
CA ILE A 208 -14.84 7.69 -2.96
C ILE A 208 -14.72 7.95 -4.46
N GLY A 209 -13.88 8.87 -4.92
CA GLY A 209 -13.66 9.19 -6.34
C GLY A 209 -14.94 9.35 -7.17
N ILE A 210 -16.00 9.91 -6.57
CA ILE A 210 -17.30 10.19 -7.20
C ILE A 210 -17.76 11.55 -6.69
N HIS A 211 -18.20 12.41 -7.60
CA HIS A 211 -18.80 13.69 -7.23
C HIS A 211 -20.02 13.53 -6.28
N PRO A 212 -20.13 14.27 -5.16
CA PRO A 212 -21.23 14.11 -4.20
C PRO A 212 -22.61 14.39 -4.81
N MET A 213 -22.73 15.32 -5.76
CA MET A 213 -24.00 15.53 -6.47
C MET A 213 -24.38 14.36 -7.39
N ALA A 214 -23.43 13.57 -7.88
CA ALA A 214 -23.73 12.40 -8.71
C ALA A 214 -24.44 11.30 -7.89
N VAL A 215 -24.10 11.16 -6.60
CA VAL A 215 -24.81 10.23 -5.69
C VAL A 215 -26.13 10.79 -5.16
N LEU A 216 -26.28 12.11 -5.11
CA LEU A 216 -27.51 12.78 -4.64
C LEU A 216 -28.55 12.98 -5.74
N GLN A 217 -28.11 13.15 -6.98
CA GLN A 217 -28.94 13.42 -8.16
C GLN A 217 -28.54 12.49 -9.31
N PRO A 218 -28.75 11.16 -9.15
CA PRO A 218 -28.39 10.20 -10.19
C PRO A 218 -29.10 10.48 -11.52
N GLU A 219 -30.26 11.12 -11.50
CA GLU A 219 -31.01 11.55 -12.69
C GLU A 219 -30.27 12.57 -13.56
N ASN A 220 -29.26 13.26 -13.02
CA ASN A 220 -28.51 14.32 -13.71
C ASN A 220 -27.16 13.84 -14.27
N VAL A 221 -26.80 12.57 -14.10
CA VAL A 221 -25.57 11.99 -14.67
C VAL A 221 -25.89 11.01 -15.81
N SER A 222 -24.89 10.72 -16.64
CA SER A 222 -25.03 9.81 -17.79
C SER A 222 -25.41 8.40 -17.34
N GLN A 223 -25.96 7.59 -18.26
CA GLN A 223 -26.27 6.19 -17.92
C GLN A 223 -25.02 5.41 -17.51
N GLU A 224 -23.89 5.63 -18.20
CA GLU A 224 -22.59 5.01 -17.91
C GLU A 224 -22.12 5.34 -16.48
N ASP A 225 -22.19 6.61 -16.08
CA ASP A 225 -21.81 7.02 -14.73
C ASP A 225 -22.72 6.42 -13.65
N ARG A 226 -24.03 6.28 -13.93
CA ARG A 226 -24.96 5.62 -12.99
C ARG A 226 -24.58 4.16 -12.78
N GLU A 227 -24.21 3.46 -13.85
CA GLU A 227 -23.79 2.06 -13.77
C GLU A 227 -22.52 1.93 -12.91
N ILE A 228 -21.53 2.82 -13.08
CA ILE A 228 -20.33 2.88 -12.24
C ILE A 228 -20.69 3.13 -10.77
N ILE A 229 -21.54 4.12 -10.50
CA ILE A 229 -21.97 4.45 -9.13
C ILE A 229 -22.69 3.27 -8.47
N ASN A 230 -23.61 2.63 -9.19
CA ASN A 230 -24.37 1.48 -8.69
C ASN A 230 -23.45 0.29 -8.42
N GLU A 231 -22.49 0.00 -9.30
CA GLU A 231 -21.52 -1.09 -9.10
C GLU A 231 -20.64 -0.83 -7.87
N ARG A 232 -20.18 0.41 -7.67
CA ARG A 232 -19.34 0.77 -6.52
C ARG A 232 -20.11 0.79 -5.19
N SER A 233 -21.39 1.09 -5.23
CA SER A 233 -22.28 1.15 -4.05
C SER A 233 -23.14 -0.11 -3.85
N LYS A 234 -22.92 -1.19 -4.62
CA LYS A 234 -23.76 -2.40 -4.60
C LYS A 234 -23.90 -3.10 -3.25
N ASN A 235 -22.93 -2.89 -2.36
CA ASN A 235 -22.91 -3.46 -1.00
C ASN A 235 -23.48 -2.52 0.06
N ASP A 236 -23.92 -1.34 -0.35
CA ASP A 236 -24.50 -0.32 0.51
C ASP A 236 -26.01 -0.21 0.28
N LYS A 237 -26.72 0.35 1.26
CA LYS A 237 -28.17 0.58 1.15
C LYS A 237 -28.52 1.57 0.04
N SER A 238 -27.62 2.49 -0.26
CA SER A 238 -27.75 3.48 -1.33
C SER A 238 -26.38 4.07 -1.71
N PRO A 239 -26.26 4.72 -2.89
CA PRO A 239 -25.07 5.49 -3.25
C PRO A 239 -24.70 6.58 -2.23
N LYS A 240 -25.69 7.15 -1.55
CA LYS A 240 -25.47 8.13 -0.47
C LYS A 240 -24.84 7.47 0.76
N ASP A 241 -25.33 6.30 1.16
CA ASP A 241 -24.78 5.56 2.29
C ASP A 241 -23.35 5.09 2.01
N PHE A 242 -23.07 4.66 0.77
CA PHE A 242 -21.71 4.39 0.30
C PHE A 242 -20.78 5.58 0.54
N PHE A 243 -21.18 6.78 0.10
CA PHE A 243 -20.38 7.99 0.24
C PHE A 243 -20.10 8.31 1.72
N VAL A 244 -21.14 8.30 2.56
CA VAL A 244 -21.02 8.60 3.99
C VAL A 244 -20.13 7.58 4.69
N ARG A 245 -20.34 6.27 4.43
CA ARG A 245 -19.53 5.20 5.01
C ARG A 245 -18.07 5.36 4.63
N LYS A 246 -17.76 5.56 3.34
CA LYS A 246 -16.38 5.72 2.87
C LYS A 246 -15.68 6.94 3.44
N LEU A 247 -16.39 8.07 3.55
CA LEU A 247 -15.84 9.25 4.20
C LEU A 247 -15.55 8.99 5.68
N SER A 248 -16.48 8.34 6.38
CA SER A 248 -16.34 7.95 7.79
C SER A 248 -15.20 6.95 8.01
N GLU A 249 -15.04 5.95 7.14
CA GLU A 249 -13.96 4.97 7.20
C GLU A 249 -12.60 5.65 6.99
N GLY A 250 -12.48 6.55 6.00
CA GLY A 250 -11.23 7.24 5.70
C GLY A 250 -10.79 8.15 6.85
N VAL A 251 -11.68 9.04 7.33
CA VAL A 251 -11.38 9.93 8.46
C VAL A 251 -11.20 9.13 9.76
N GLY A 252 -12.03 8.12 9.98
CA GLY A 252 -11.99 7.25 11.16
C GLY A 252 -10.70 6.45 11.25
N SER A 253 -10.17 5.97 10.12
CA SER A 253 -8.88 5.26 10.08
C SER A 253 -7.72 6.15 10.51
N ILE A 254 -7.73 7.42 10.09
CA ILE A 254 -6.73 8.41 10.54
C ILE A 254 -6.87 8.66 12.05
N ALA A 255 -8.09 8.93 12.54
CA ALA A 255 -8.34 9.16 13.95
C ALA A 255 -7.92 7.97 14.82
N ALA A 256 -8.24 6.74 14.38
CA ALA A 256 -7.88 5.51 15.08
C ALA A 256 -6.37 5.29 15.14
N ALA A 257 -5.64 5.58 14.05
CA ALA A 257 -4.19 5.41 14.02
C ALA A 257 -3.47 6.32 15.03
N PHE A 258 -3.98 7.52 15.27
CA PHE A 258 -3.34 8.50 16.16
C PHE A 258 -3.87 8.50 17.60
N TYR A 259 -4.96 7.78 17.89
CA TYR A 259 -5.56 7.72 19.22
C TYR A 259 -4.52 7.37 20.32
N PRO A 260 -4.51 8.08 21.48
CA PRO A 260 -5.45 9.12 21.91
C PRO A 260 -5.03 10.56 21.52
N ARG A 261 -4.07 10.74 20.62
CA ARG A 261 -3.60 12.07 20.21
C ARG A 261 -4.66 12.80 19.38
N PRO A 262 -4.73 14.15 19.49
CA PRO A 262 -5.72 14.95 18.77
C PRO A 262 -5.54 14.84 17.25
N VAL A 263 -6.67 14.77 16.54
CA VAL A 263 -6.76 14.80 15.07
C VAL A 263 -7.73 15.90 14.66
N LEU A 264 -7.22 16.95 14.02
CA LEU A 264 -8.02 18.09 13.57
C LEU A 264 -8.43 17.86 12.12
N VAL A 265 -9.73 17.70 11.87
CA VAL A 265 -10.27 17.47 10.54
C VAL A 265 -10.77 18.78 9.94
N ARG A 266 -10.28 19.11 8.75
CA ARG A 266 -10.81 20.22 7.95
C ARG A 266 -11.86 19.67 6.99
N LEU A 267 -13.02 20.32 6.98
CA LEU A 267 -14.09 20.04 6.03
C LEU A 267 -13.75 20.58 4.63
N GLY A 268 -14.68 20.45 3.70
CA GLY A 268 -14.41 20.48 2.27
C GLY A 268 -13.92 21.84 1.81
N ASP A 269 -12.75 21.85 1.18
CA ASP A 269 -12.07 23.01 0.63
C ASP A 269 -11.82 22.87 -0.89
N PHE A 270 -12.55 21.95 -1.55
CA PHE A 270 -12.53 21.83 -3.00
C PHE A 270 -13.05 23.09 -3.68
N LYS A 271 -12.34 23.51 -4.71
CA LYS A 271 -12.84 24.47 -5.70
C LYS A 271 -13.74 23.75 -6.71
N SER A 272 -14.63 24.50 -7.36
CA SER A 272 -15.58 23.95 -8.34
C SER A 272 -14.92 23.24 -9.52
N ASN A 273 -13.72 23.66 -9.93
CA ASN A 273 -12.95 22.99 -10.98
C ASN A 273 -12.35 21.66 -10.53
N GLU A 274 -12.06 21.48 -9.24
CA GLU A 274 -11.59 20.20 -8.69
C GLU A 274 -12.76 19.22 -8.55
N TYR A 275 -13.93 19.71 -8.13
CA TYR A 275 -15.15 18.92 -8.19
C TYR A 275 -15.45 18.40 -9.61
N ARG A 276 -15.24 19.21 -10.65
CA ARG A 276 -15.44 18.78 -12.05
C ARG A 276 -14.61 17.57 -12.46
N GLN A 277 -13.50 17.29 -11.78
CA GLN A 277 -12.62 16.16 -12.09
C GLN A 277 -13.08 14.83 -11.46
N LEU A 278 -14.11 14.87 -10.61
CA LEU A 278 -14.71 13.72 -9.90
C LEU A 278 -15.93 13.14 -10.61
#